data_AF-A0A4Q9KRD7-F1
#
_entry.id   AF-A0A4Q9KRD7-F1
#
_cell.length_a   1.000
_cell.length_b   1.000
_cell.length_c   1.000
_cell.angle_alpha   90.00
_cell.angle_beta   90.00
_cell.angle_gamma   90.00
#
_symmetry.space_group_name_H-M   'P 1'
#
loop_
_entity.id
_entity.type
_entity.pdbx_description
1 polymer ?
#
loop_
_entity_poly.entity_id
_entity_poly.type
_entity_poly.pdbx_seq_one_letter_code
_entity_poly.pdbx_strand_id
1 'polypeptide(L)' 'KYDFILAAGDDTTDQEMLEIGLSTKNFYSVSVNKGDSCAKFHIENPGLFRKLLLQLTEFK' A
#
# COMPACT_ATOMS: atom_id res chain seq x y z
N LYS A 1 17.14 6.68 7.17
CA LYS A 1 16.75 6.47 5.74
C LYS A 1 16.27 5.03 5.63
N TYR A 2 15.13 4.80 4.99
CA TYR A 2 14.53 3.46 4.87
C TYR A 2 14.75 2.92 3.45
N ASP A 3 15.07 1.64 3.35
CA ASP A 3 15.29 0.97 2.06
C ASP A 3 13.98 0.42 1.47
N PHE A 4 12.92 0.37 2.28
CA PHE A 4 11.59 -0.10 1.92
C PHE A 4 10.54 0.58 2.81
N ILE A 5 9.47 1.11 2.21
CA ILE A 5 8.30 1.65 2.91
C ILE A 5 7.05 1.08 2.25
N LEU A 6 6.20 0.42 3.02
CA LEU A 6 4.88 -0.04 2.58
C LEU A 6 3.83 0.75 3.35
N ALA A 7 2.91 1.38 2.62
CA ALA A 7 1.76 2.04 3.20
C ALA A 7 0.49 1.56 2.49
N ALA A 8 -0.53 1.22 3.26
CA ALA A 8 -1.81 0.78 2.74
C ALA A 8 -2.94 1.54 3.41
N GLY A 9 -3.94 1.91 2.63
CA GLY A 9 -5.12 2.64 3.09
C GLY A 9 -6.35 2.24 2.30
N ASP A 10 -7.52 2.34 2.89
CA ASP A 10 -8.79 1.90 2.29
C ASP A 10 -9.83 3.00 2.12
N ASP A 11 -9.59 4.19 2.67
CA ASP A 11 -10.52 5.31 2.58
C ASP A 11 -9.88 6.63 2.11
N THR A 12 -10.69 7.69 2.09
CA THR A 12 -10.25 9.02 1.64
C THR A 12 -9.28 9.70 2.60
N THR A 13 -9.25 9.30 3.88
CA THR A 13 -8.34 9.88 4.87
C THR A 13 -6.90 9.45 4.62
N ASP A 14 -6.70 8.32 3.94
CA ASP A 14 -5.37 7.79 3.62
C ASP A 14 -4.70 8.45 2.40
N GLN A 15 -5.44 9.25 1.62
CA GLN A 15 -4.95 9.77 0.34
C GLN A 15 -3.66 10.57 0.49
N GLU A 16 -3.56 11.45 1.49
CA GLU A 16 -2.35 12.24 1.73
C GLU A 16 -1.10 11.37 1.96
N MET A 17 -1.25 10.29 2.74
CA MET A 17 -0.18 9.31 2.97
C MET A 17 0.21 8.60 1.65
N LEU A 18 -0.78 8.22 0.84
CA LEU A 18 -0.56 7.49 -0.41
C LEU A 18 0.07 8.38 -1.49
N GLU A 19 -0.28 9.68 -1.53
CA GLU A 19 0.28 10.70 -2.42
C GLU A 19 1.76 10.95 -2.16
N ILE A 20 2.19 10.98 -0.89
CA ILE A 20 3.62 11.06 -0.52
C ILE A 20 4.42 9.93 -1.18
N GLY A 21 3.79 8.76 -1.30
CA GLY A 21 4.36 7.60 -1.97
C GLY A 21 4.68 7.81 -3.44
N LEU A 22 3.94 8.67 -4.16
CA LEU A 22 4.14 8.90 -5.59
C LEU A 22 5.51 9.48 -5.92
N SER A 23 6.01 10.39 -5.09
CA SER A 23 7.30 11.06 -5.26
C SER A 23 8.46 10.39 -4.50
N THR A 24 8.16 9.46 -3.60
CA THR A 24 9.16 8.82 -2.74
C THR A 24 9.70 7.52 -3.34
N LYS A 25 11.02 7.45 -3.51
CA LYS A 25 11.72 6.22 -3.95
C LYS A 25 11.59 5.13 -2.87
N ASN A 26 11.42 3.88 -3.30
CA ASN A 26 11.23 2.71 -2.42
C ASN A 26 9.97 2.77 -1.53
N PHE A 27 9.00 3.62 -1.89
CA PHE A 27 7.69 3.68 -1.25
C PHE A 27 6.65 2.96 -2.11
N TYR A 28 5.99 1.98 -1.51
CA TYR A 28 4.96 1.15 -2.11
C TYR A 28 3.63 1.54 -1.46
N SER A 29 2.87 2.41 -2.12
CA SER A 29 1.51 2.80 -1.70
C SER A 29 0.48 1.83 -2.27
N VAL A 30 -0.42 1.34 -1.42
CA VAL A 30 -1.45 0.35 -1.77
C VAL A 30 -2.82 0.87 -1.36
N SER A 31 -3.74 0.97 -2.30
CA SER A 31 -5.17 1.13 -1.97
C SER A 31 -5.77 -0.24 -1.70
N VAL A 32 -6.60 -0.33 -0.67
CA VAL A 32 -7.35 -1.54 -0.31
C VAL A 32 -8.84 -1.24 -0.45
N ASN A 33 -9.63 -2.19 -0.95
CA ASN A 33 -11.06 -1.99 -1.29
C ASN A 33 -11.28 -1.09 -2.50
N LYS A 34 -12.54 -1.00 -2.93
CA LYS A 34 -12.97 -0.19 -4.08
C LYS A 34 -12.95 1.30 -3.74
N GLY A 35 -12.43 2.10 -4.66
CA GLY A 35 -12.45 3.55 -4.59
C GLY A 35 -11.39 4.14 -5.50
N ASP A 36 -11.55 5.42 -5.83
CA ASP A 36 -10.50 6.16 -6.51
C ASP A 36 -9.35 6.40 -5.52
N SER A 37 -8.13 6.08 -5.96
CA SER A 37 -6.93 6.28 -5.15
C SER A 37 -5.73 6.66 -6.01
N CYS A 38 -4.88 7.50 -5.46
CA CYS A 38 -3.57 7.83 -6.00
C CYS A 38 -2.51 6.74 -5.74
N ALA A 39 -2.84 5.66 -5.02
CA ALA A 39 -1.89 4.59 -4.70
C ALA A 39 -1.29 3.94 -5.96
N LYS A 40 -0.01 3.54 -5.88
CA LYS A 40 0.68 2.85 -6.98
C LYS A 40 0.10 1.47 -7.27
N PHE A 41 -0.44 0.82 -6.25
CA PHE A 41 -1.01 -0.51 -6.33
C PHE A 41 -2.42 -0.53 -5.74
N HIS A 42 -3.19 -1.53 -6.15
CA HIS A 42 -4.55 -1.73 -5.68
C HIS A 42 -4.76 -3.18 -5.27
N ILE A 43 -5.46 -3.39 -4.17
CA ILE A 43 -5.86 -4.69 -3.66
C ILE A 43 -7.35 -4.66 -3.32
N GLU A 44 -8.08 -5.62 -3.85
CA GLU A 44 -9.55 -5.59 -3.84
C GLU A 44 -10.19 -5.67 -2.45
N ASN A 45 -9.51 -6.27 -1.48
CA ASN A 45 -10.02 -6.43 -0.13
C ASN A 45 -8.90 -6.67 0.91
N PRO A 46 -9.18 -6.44 2.21
CA PRO A 46 -8.17 -6.57 3.27
C PRO A 46 -7.65 -8.00 3.44
N GLY A 47 -8.45 -9.00 3.08
CA GLY A 47 -8.06 -10.41 3.14
C GLY A 47 -6.91 -10.74 2.19
N LEU A 48 -6.92 -10.17 0.98
CA LEU A 48 -5.83 -10.30 0.02
C LEU A 48 -4.58 -9.54 0.48
N PHE A 49 -4.74 -8.35 1.07
CA PHE A 49 -3.61 -7.61 1.63
C PHE A 49 -2.95 -8.39 2.77
N ARG A 50 -3.73 -9.02 3.65
CA ARG A 50 -3.21 -9.92 4.68
C ARG A 50 -2.41 -11.09 4.09
N LYS A 51 -2.89 -11.72 3.02
CA LYS A 51 -2.16 -12.80 2.33
C LYS A 51 -0.82 -12.32 1.78
N LEU A 52 -0.79 -11.13 1.16
CA LEU A 52 0.45 -10.51 0.69
C LEU A 52 1.45 -10.33 1.84
N LEU A 53 1.00 -9.78 2.99
CA LEU A 53 1.88 -9.59 4.15
C LEU A 53 2.45 -10.91 4.65
N LEU A 54 1.65 -11.98 4.71
CA LEU A 54 2.13 -13.31 5.09
C LEU A 54 3.17 -13.85 4.10
N GLN A 55 2.91 -13.74 2.80
CA GLN A 55 3.87 -14.17 1.77
C GLN A 55 5.19 -13.42 1.91
N LEU A 56 5.16 -12.10 2.12
CA LEU A 56 6.38 -11.30 2.33
C LEU A 56 7.19 -11.74 3.55
N THR A 57 6.56 -12.33 4.58
CA THR A 57 7.30 -12.89 5.73
C THR A 57 7.92 -14.26 5.46
N GLU A 58 7.44 -14.98 4.45
CA GLU A 58 7.96 -16.29 4.05
C GLU A 58 9.13 -16.18 3.06
N PHE A 59 9.22 -15.07 2.31
CA PHE A 59 10.40 -14.70 1.54
C PHE A 59 11.53 -14.24 2.47
N LYS A 60 12.21 -15.21 3.09
CA LYS A 60 13.49 -15.00 3.78
C LYS A 60 14.69 -15.19 2.85
#